data_AF-A0A5C8E863-F1
#
_entry.id   AF-A0A5C8E863-F1
#
_cell.length_a   1.000
_cell.length_b   1.000
_cell.length_c   1.000
_cell.angle_alpha   90.00
_cell.angle_beta   90.00
_cell.angle_gamma   90.00
#
_symmetry.space_group_name_H-M   'P 1'
#
loop_
_entity.id
_entity.type
_entity.pdbx_description
1 polymer ?
#
loop_
_entity_poly.entity_id
_entity_poly.type
_entity_poly.pdbx_seq_one_letter_code
_entity_poly.pdbx_strand_id
1 'polypeptide(L)'
;MKKIIIFLLPILILFNSDFLFSQETSFKITGISGTAFIEKADKSLRAFRGSEVHSEYKLKTSSNSQVEIIISKNGDKIGNITVYENAILLVNPSIYKNNNDKISLSLLEGYIKVNIQKNAGNIAEIHTANTSAVVRGTEFEVAFAEDGSSIVLLSEGAVDIITDEDKKNLSPKEAFIKTMDDKSKIIKQNSESDPRIFLNRGEEISRADSVSTIENLINAMENISQEDVNLISALNNEYNEKYINDMEMKRYRMLAANEGYYNTIVKLINLDPEKKVEMTPYARKSLALYGANQRAINKMNSAIVKNREKFDKIRKDFDKKIGASISN
;
A
#
# COMPACT_ATOMS: atom_id res chain seq x y z
N MET A 1 30.96 -44.08 -41.69
CA MET A 1 30.65 -43.92 -40.25
C MET A 1 30.85 -42.46 -39.86
N LYS A 2 29.77 -41.72 -39.62
CA LYS A 2 29.81 -40.41 -38.95
C LYS A 2 28.77 -40.47 -37.83
N LYS A 3 29.23 -40.48 -36.58
CA LYS A 3 28.38 -40.45 -35.39
C LYS A 3 27.81 -39.05 -35.25
N ILE A 4 26.50 -38.90 -35.41
CA ILE A 4 25.77 -37.70 -35.03
C ILE A 4 25.60 -37.79 -33.50
N ILE A 5 26.33 -36.95 -32.77
CA ILE A 5 26.11 -36.75 -31.34
C ILE A 5 24.96 -35.75 -31.22
N ILE A 6 23.78 -36.23 -30.86
CA ILE A 6 22.65 -35.40 -30.46
C ILE A 6 23.00 -34.80 -29.10
N PHE A 7 23.30 -33.50 -29.06
CA PHE A 7 23.47 -32.75 -27.84
C PHE A 7 22.07 -32.45 -27.28
N LEU A 8 21.56 -33.38 -26.47
CA LEU A 8 20.34 -33.19 -25.69
C LEU A 8 20.70 -32.21 -24.58
N LEU A 9 20.43 -30.93 -24.79
CA LEU A 9 20.60 -29.89 -23.78
C LEU A 9 19.50 -30.11 -22.72
N PRO A 10 19.79 -30.53 -21.48
CA PRO A 10 18.82 -30.33 -20.43
C PRO A 10 18.82 -28.83 -20.17
N ILE A 11 17.71 -28.15 -20.47
CA ILE A 11 17.47 -26.82 -19.93
C ILE A 11 17.47 -27.00 -18.41
N LEU A 12 18.62 -26.67 -17.83
CA LEU A 12 18.87 -26.68 -16.41
C LEU A 12 17.82 -25.76 -15.78
N ILE A 13 16.85 -26.37 -15.11
CA ILE A 13 16.00 -25.74 -14.13
C ILE A 13 16.94 -25.24 -13.03
N LEU A 14 17.49 -24.04 -13.20
CA LEU A 14 18.22 -23.28 -12.19
C LEU A 14 17.29 -22.27 -11.51
N PHE A 15 16.05 -22.68 -11.26
CA PHE A 15 15.28 -22.10 -10.16
C PHE A 15 15.50 -23.04 -8.99
N ASN A 16 16.35 -22.61 -8.06
CA ASN A 16 16.52 -23.22 -6.75
C ASN A 16 15.13 -23.59 -6.20
N SER A 17 14.88 -24.89 -6.12
CA SER A 17 13.64 -25.52 -5.70
C SER A 17 13.48 -25.52 -4.18
N ASP A 18 13.67 -24.36 -3.55
CA ASP A 18 13.52 -24.16 -2.09
C ASP A 18 12.61 -22.96 -1.75
N PHE A 19 11.77 -22.52 -2.69
CA PHE A 19 10.69 -21.59 -2.40
C PHE A 19 9.32 -22.24 -2.61
N LEU A 20 9.09 -23.39 -1.97
CA LEU A 20 7.73 -23.77 -1.55
C LEU A 20 7.37 -22.96 -0.29
N PHE A 21 7.47 -21.63 -0.36
CA PHE A 21 6.81 -20.78 0.62
C PHE A 21 5.36 -20.68 0.16
N SER A 22 4.50 -21.45 0.82
CA SER A 22 3.11 -21.06 0.98
C SER A 22 3.11 -19.63 1.50
N GLN A 23 2.92 -18.64 0.62
CA GLN A 23 2.39 -17.36 1.04
C GLN A 23 1.06 -17.70 1.73
N GLU A 24 0.94 -17.42 3.03
CA GLU A 24 -0.33 -17.59 3.76
C GLU A 24 -1.43 -16.79 3.01
N THR A 25 -1.11 -15.63 2.44
CA THR A 25 -1.98 -14.84 1.56
C THR A 25 -1.33 -14.57 0.21
N SER A 26 -2.02 -14.84 -0.90
CA SER A 26 -1.55 -14.63 -2.29
C SER A 26 -2.44 -13.66 -3.07
N PHE A 27 -1.83 -12.94 -4.01
CA PHE A 27 -2.48 -11.94 -4.87
C PHE A 27 -2.33 -12.34 -6.35
N LYS A 28 -3.28 -13.13 -6.85
CA LYS A 28 -3.21 -13.70 -8.19
C LYS A 28 -4.03 -12.91 -9.20
N ILE A 29 -3.41 -12.52 -10.31
CA ILE A 29 -4.09 -11.85 -11.42
C ILE A 29 -4.97 -12.85 -12.17
N THR A 30 -6.28 -12.60 -12.23
CA THR A 30 -7.25 -13.44 -12.93
C THR A 30 -7.80 -12.83 -14.21
N GLY A 31 -7.77 -11.50 -14.32
CA GLY A 31 -8.21 -10.76 -15.48
C GLY A 31 -7.27 -9.60 -15.77
N ILE A 32 -7.04 -9.32 -17.05
CA ILE A 32 -6.32 -8.14 -17.50
C ILE A 32 -6.93 -7.63 -18.81
N SER A 33 -7.24 -6.34 -18.83
CA SER A 33 -7.54 -5.57 -20.03
C SER A 33 -6.45 -4.49 -20.16
N GLY A 34 -5.92 -4.28 -21.37
CA GLY A 34 -4.82 -3.34 -21.60
C GLY A 34 -3.45 -3.86 -21.15
N THR A 35 -2.66 -3.00 -20.50
CA THR A 35 -1.26 -3.28 -20.10
C THR A 35 -1.01 -2.94 -18.64
N ALA A 36 -0.37 -3.86 -17.93
CA ALA A 36 0.10 -3.67 -16.57
C ALA A 36 1.48 -4.28 -16.36
N PHE A 37 2.18 -3.82 -15.32
CA PHE A 37 3.53 -4.22 -14.97
C PHE A 37 3.63 -4.54 -13.48
N ILE A 38 4.43 -5.55 -13.16
CA ILE A 38 4.82 -5.92 -11.80
C ILE A 38 6.27 -5.47 -11.62
N GLU A 39 6.51 -4.57 -10.66
CA GLU A 39 7.77 -3.86 -10.47
C GLU A 39 8.36 -4.15 -9.08
N LYS A 40 9.66 -4.43 -9.04
CA LYS A 40 10.46 -4.44 -7.81
C LYS A 40 11.84 -3.85 -8.09
N ALA A 41 12.18 -2.81 -7.34
CA ALA A 41 13.42 -2.04 -7.55
C ALA A 41 13.58 -1.70 -9.04
N ASP A 42 14.67 -2.13 -9.67
CA ASP A 42 15.04 -1.78 -11.04
C ASP A 42 14.42 -2.72 -12.09
N LYS A 43 13.59 -3.69 -11.66
CA LYS A 43 13.00 -4.70 -12.53
C LYS A 43 11.52 -4.43 -12.72
N SER A 44 11.10 -4.37 -13.98
CA SER A 44 9.70 -4.28 -14.39
C SER A 44 9.38 -5.44 -15.33
N LEU A 45 8.33 -6.20 -15.01
CA LEU A 45 7.86 -7.34 -15.80
C LEU A 45 6.42 -7.10 -16.21
N ARG A 46 6.09 -7.34 -17.48
CA ARG A 46 4.71 -7.24 -17.94
C ARG A 46 3.85 -8.29 -17.23
N ALA A 47 2.73 -7.85 -16.65
CA ALA A 47 1.75 -8.70 -16.00
C ALA A 47 0.88 -9.42 -17.05
N PHE A 48 0.48 -10.65 -16.73
CA PHE A 48 -0.47 -11.44 -17.52
C PHE A 48 -1.38 -12.23 -16.59
N ARG A 49 -2.46 -12.79 -17.13
CA ARG A 49 -3.35 -13.66 -16.37
C ARG A 49 -2.56 -14.83 -15.79
N GLY A 50 -2.66 -15.02 -14.48
CA GLY A 50 -1.91 -16.04 -13.73
C GLY A 50 -0.65 -15.53 -13.06
N SER A 51 -0.17 -14.32 -13.37
CA SER A 51 0.90 -13.67 -12.61
C SER A 51 0.48 -13.45 -11.16
N GLU A 52 1.46 -13.44 -10.26
CA GLU A 52 1.28 -13.18 -8.84
C GLU A 52 2.02 -11.91 -8.43
N VAL A 53 1.36 -11.06 -7.64
CA VAL A 53 1.95 -9.84 -7.08
C VAL A 53 2.42 -10.16 -5.67
N HIS A 54 3.72 -10.35 -5.50
CA HIS A 54 4.29 -10.68 -4.19
C HIS A 54 4.46 -9.45 -3.30
N SER A 55 4.64 -9.70 -2.00
CA SER A 55 5.03 -8.68 -1.03
C SER A 55 6.21 -7.83 -1.50
N GLU A 56 6.11 -6.51 -1.29
CA GLU A 56 7.03 -5.45 -1.72
C GLU A 56 7.04 -5.16 -3.23
N TYR A 57 6.20 -5.82 -4.03
CA TYR A 57 6.07 -5.52 -5.45
C TYR A 57 4.96 -4.51 -5.69
N LYS A 58 5.17 -3.65 -6.69
CA LYS A 58 4.18 -2.71 -7.20
C LYS A 58 3.50 -3.31 -8.42
N LEU A 59 2.18 -3.27 -8.47
CA LEU A 59 1.40 -3.48 -9.69
C LEU A 59 1.04 -2.12 -10.26
N LYS A 60 1.48 -1.83 -11.48
CA LYS A 60 1.22 -0.59 -12.20
C LYS A 60 0.36 -0.85 -13.42
N THR A 61 -0.77 -0.18 -13.54
CA THR A 61 -1.64 -0.21 -14.72
C THR A 61 -1.40 1.01 -15.60
N SER A 62 -1.42 0.81 -16.92
CA SER A 62 -1.34 1.90 -17.90
C SER A 62 -2.73 2.52 -18.14
N SER A 63 -2.81 3.52 -19.02
CA SER A 63 -4.09 4.06 -19.48
C SER A 63 -4.95 3.00 -20.14
N ASN A 64 -6.27 3.14 -20.07
CA ASN A 64 -7.27 2.21 -20.61
C ASN A 64 -7.04 0.74 -20.18
N SER A 65 -6.44 0.54 -19.00
CA SER A 65 -6.08 -0.79 -18.50
C SER A 65 -6.81 -1.10 -17.20
N GLN A 66 -7.08 -2.38 -16.96
CA GLN A 66 -7.71 -2.87 -15.76
C GLN A 66 -7.14 -4.23 -15.40
N VAL A 67 -6.89 -4.48 -14.11
CA VAL A 67 -6.41 -5.76 -13.58
C VAL A 67 -7.37 -6.25 -12.51
N GLU A 68 -7.77 -7.51 -12.60
CA GLU A 68 -8.55 -8.20 -11.57
C GLU A 68 -7.64 -9.15 -10.81
N ILE A 69 -7.66 -9.05 -9.48
CA ILE A 69 -6.84 -9.84 -8.57
C ILE A 69 -7.77 -10.63 -7.66
N ILE A 70 -7.54 -11.93 -7.55
CA ILE A 70 -8.10 -12.75 -6.48
C ILE A 70 -7.13 -12.75 -5.30
N ILE A 71 -7.67 -12.49 -4.12
CA ILE A 71 -6.96 -12.66 -2.86
C ILE A 71 -7.33 -14.03 -2.29
N SER A 72 -6.32 -14.86 -2.08
CA SER A 72 -6.50 -16.17 -1.47
C SER A 72 -5.67 -16.29 -0.21
N LYS A 73 -6.25 -16.82 0.87
CA LYS A 73 -5.55 -17.15 2.11
C LYS A 73 -5.64 -18.64 2.38
N ASN A 74 -4.51 -19.30 2.59
CA ASN A 74 -4.42 -20.76 2.75
C ASN A 74 -5.11 -21.55 1.62
N GLY A 75 -5.09 -21.01 0.40
CA GLY A 75 -5.75 -21.59 -0.77
C GLY A 75 -7.20 -21.17 -0.97
N ASP A 76 -7.88 -20.68 0.07
CA ASP A 76 -9.29 -20.26 0.00
C ASP A 76 -9.40 -18.82 -0.52
N LYS A 77 -10.34 -18.57 -1.44
CA LYS A 77 -10.63 -17.21 -1.91
C LYS A 77 -11.28 -16.41 -0.78
N ILE A 78 -10.65 -15.31 -0.38
CA ILE A 78 -11.12 -14.44 0.69
C ILE A 78 -11.59 -13.06 0.22
N GLY A 79 -11.25 -12.69 -1.02
CA GLY A 79 -11.63 -11.41 -1.59
C GLY A 79 -11.18 -11.23 -3.03
N ASN A 80 -11.43 -10.05 -3.56
CA ASN A 80 -10.92 -9.62 -4.85
C ASN A 80 -10.64 -8.12 -4.86
N ILE A 81 -9.76 -7.71 -5.79
CA ILE A 81 -9.40 -6.32 -6.03
C ILE A 81 -9.49 -6.07 -7.52
N THR A 82 -10.15 -4.99 -7.91
CA THR A 82 -10.07 -4.45 -9.26
C THR A 82 -9.18 -3.22 -9.21
N VAL A 83 -8.07 -3.26 -9.94
CA VAL A 83 -7.13 -2.15 -10.12
C VAL A 83 -7.40 -1.52 -11.46
N TYR A 84 -7.82 -0.26 -11.46
CA TYR A 84 -8.20 0.46 -12.67
C TYR A 84 -6.99 1.13 -13.32
N GLU A 85 -7.21 1.92 -14.36
CA GLU A 85 -6.15 2.54 -15.16
C GLU A 85 -5.32 3.56 -14.36
N ASN A 86 -4.09 3.78 -14.81
CA ASN A 86 -3.14 4.75 -14.23
C ASN A 86 -3.00 4.60 -12.69
N ALA A 87 -3.05 3.36 -12.20
CA ALA A 87 -2.99 3.06 -10.79
C ALA A 87 -1.68 2.35 -10.44
N ILE A 88 -1.20 2.60 -9.22
CA ILE A 88 -0.03 1.93 -8.67
C ILE A 88 -0.41 1.36 -7.30
N LEU A 89 -0.47 0.03 -7.22
CA LEU A 89 -0.80 -0.71 -6.01
C LEU A 89 0.44 -1.43 -5.49
N LEU A 90 0.83 -1.19 -4.25
CA LEU A 90 1.93 -1.88 -3.56
C LEU A 90 1.37 -2.91 -2.58
N VAL A 91 1.89 -4.14 -2.64
CA VAL A 91 1.63 -5.15 -1.61
C VAL A 91 2.59 -4.96 -0.46
N ASN A 92 2.09 -4.64 0.72
CA ASN A 92 2.94 -4.36 1.87
C ASN A 92 3.47 -5.67 2.50
N PRO A 93 4.69 -5.67 3.06
CA PRO A 93 5.22 -6.83 3.76
C PRO A 93 4.50 -7.07 5.08
N SER A 94 4.04 -8.30 5.32
CA SER A 94 3.49 -8.70 6.62
C SER A 94 4.57 -8.66 7.69
N ILE A 95 4.26 -8.06 8.85
CA ILE A 95 5.11 -8.08 10.04
C ILE A 95 4.75 -9.26 10.96
N TYR A 96 3.62 -9.94 10.71
CA TYR A 96 3.17 -11.07 11.51
C TYR A 96 3.81 -12.37 11.00
N LYS A 97 4.57 -13.06 11.86
CA LYS A 97 5.17 -14.37 11.54
C LYS A 97 4.23 -15.56 11.79
N ASN A 98 3.09 -15.35 12.46
CA ASN A 98 2.17 -16.43 12.86
C ASN A 98 0.70 -16.05 12.62
N ASN A 99 0.07 -16.69 11.62
CA ASN A 99 -1.36 -17.01 11.49
C ASN A 99 -2.42 -15.89 11.47
N ASN A 100 -2.06 -14.61 11.43
CA ASN A 100 -3.03 -13.51 11.35
C ASN A 100 -2.67 -12.50 10.25
N ASP A 101 -2.25 -13.02 9.10
CA ASP A 101 -1.97 -12.18 7.93
C ASP A 101 -3.21 -11.35 7.57
N LYS A 102 -3.12 -10.07 7.92
CA LYS A 102 -3.99 -9.03 7.41
C LYS A 102 -3.54 -8.73 5.99
N ILE A 103 -4.50 -8.45 5.12
CA ILE A 103 -4.17 -7.91 3.80
C ILE A 103 -3.78 -6.45 4.02
N SER A 104 -2.52 -6.08 3.78
CA SER A 104 -2.10 -4.67 3.81
C SER A 104 -1.61 -4.27 2.44
N LEU A 105 -2.20 -3.20 1.90
CA LEU A 105 -1.90 -2.69 0.57
C LEU A 105 -1.75 -1.18 0.62
N SER A 106 -0.84 -0.64 -0.17
CA SER A 106 -0.68 0.80 -0.33
C SER A 106 -1.08 1.22 -1.74
N LEU A 107 -2.03 2.13 -1.87
CA LEU A 107 -2.41 2.76 -3.13
C LEU A 107 -1.57 4.03 -3.30
N LEU A 108 -0.68 4.01 -4.28
CA LEU A 108 0.31 5.07 -4.51
C LEU A 108 -0.15 6.06 -5.60
N GLU A 109 -1.08 5.67 -6.45
CA GLU A 109 -1.72 6.49 -7.49
C GLU A 109 -2.99 5.78 -7.99
N GLY A 110 -3.98 6.54 -8.46
CA GLY A 110 -5.16 6.03 -9.16
C GLY A 110 -6.23 5.52 -8.19
N TYR A 111 -7.03 4.54 -8.62
CA TYR A 111 -8.10 3.99 -7.78
C TYR A 111 -8.27 2.48 -7.90
N ILE A 112 -8.81 1.89 -6.83
CA ILE A 112 -9.10 0.47 -6.74
C ILE A 112 -10.50 0.25 -6.16
N LYS A 113 -11.10 -0.87 -6.54
CA LYS A 113 -12.28 -1.43 -5.89
C LYS A 113 -11.89 -2.70 -5.15
N VAL A 114 -12.29 -2.81 -3.89
CA VAL A 114 -11.94 -3.94 -3.02
C VAL A 114 -13.22 -4.58 -2.49
N ASN A 115 -13.29 -5.91 -2.56
CA ASN A 115 -14.37 -6.69 -1.97
C ASN A 115 -13.77 -7.82 -1.12
N ILE A 116 -14.02 -7.76 0.19
CA ILE A 116 -13.59 -8.76 1.18
C ILE A 116 -14.80 -9.52 1.70
N GLN A 117 -14.71 -10.85 1.79
CA GLN A 117 -15.81 -11.68 2.27
C GLN A 117 -16.07 -11.50 3.78
N LYS A 118 -17.35 -11.40 4.17
CA LYS A 118 -17.79 -11.13 5.55
C LYS A 118 -17.43 -12.18 6.60
N ASN A 119 -17.37 -13.46 6.22
CA ASN A 119 -17.33 -14.56 7.18
C ASN A 119 -15.92 -15.08 7.50
N ALA A 120 -14.87 -14.43 6.99
CA ALA A 120 -13.55 -15.05 6.96
C ALA A 120 -12.57 -14.51 8.03
N GLY A 121 -13.02 -13.66 8.96
CA GLY A 121 -12.15 -13.03 9.98
C GLY A 121 -11.06 -12.12 9.41
N ASN A 122 -11.02 -11.96 8.09
CA ASN A 122 -9.99 -11.25 7.36
C ASN A 122 -10.15 -9.75 7.53
N ILE A 123 -9.02 -9.11 7.80
CA ILE A 123 -8.89 -7.67 7.86
C ILE A 123 -8.13 -7.28 6.60
N ALA A 124 -8.66 -6.31 5.86
CA ALA A 124 -7.89 -5.62 4.84
C ALA A 124 -7.66 -4.17 5.26
N GLU A 125 -6.44 -3.70 5.04
CA GLU A 125 -5.97 -2.36 5.34
C GLU A 125 -5.46 -1.77 4.03
N ILE A 126 -6.11 -0.72 3.54
CA ILE A 126 -5.68 0.02 2.35
C ILE A 126 -5.13 1.36 2.81
N HIS A 127 -3.88 1.61 2.51
CA HIS A 127 -3.18 2.82 2.88
C HIS A 127 -2.98 3.71 1.67
N THR A 128 -3.39 4.96 1.78
CA THR A 128 -2.94 6.06 0.92
C THR A 128 -1.96 6.91 1.71
N ALA A 129 -1.45 7.98 1.12
CA ALA A 129 -0.50 8.86 1.78
C ALA A 129 -1.01 9.47 3.10
N ASN A 130 -2.31 9.74 3.21
CA ASN A 130 -2.91 10.47 4.33
C ASN A 130 -4.04 9.71 5.04
N THR A 131 -4.41 8.52 4.56
CA THR A 131 -5.57 7.77 5.06
C THR A 131 -5.29 6.27 5.07
N SER A 132 -5.71 5.57 6.13
CA SER A 132 -5.82 4.12 6.16
C SER A 132 -7.28 3.70 6.29
N ALA A 133 -7.77 2.89 5.35
CA ALA A 133 -9.08 2.28 5.41
C ALA A 133 -8.95 0.84 5.91
N VAL A 134 -9.46 0.57 7.11
CA VAL A 134 -9.47 -0.75 7.74
C VAL A 134 -10.86 -1.35 7.59
N VAL A 135 -10.94 -2.53 7.00
CA VAL A 135 -12.21 -3.17 6.66
C VAL A 135 -12.31 -4.61 7.13
N ARG A 136 -13.55 -5.03 7.37
CA ARG A 136 -13.93 -6.41 7.66
C ARG A 136 -15.22 -6.73 6.92
N GLY A 137 -15.14 -7.52 5.86
CA GLY A 137 -16.36 -7.96 5.18
C GLY A 137 -17.10 -6.86 4.41
N THR A 138 -16.39 -6.13 3.57
CA THR A 138 -16.82 -4.84 3.04
C THR A 138 -16.55 -4.76 1.54
N GLU A 139 -17.44 -4.09 0.82
CA GLU A 139 -17.19 -3.61 -0.54
C GLU A 139 -17.02 -2.08 -0.51
N PHE A 140 -15.86 -1.62 -0.97
CA PHE A 140 -15.47 -0.23 -0.92
C PHE A 140 -14.47 0.12 -2.04
N GLU A 141 -14.35 1.41 -2.31
CA GLU A 141 -13.43 1.95 -3.31
C GLU A 141 -12.51 2.96 -2.64
N VAL A 142 -11.27 3.02 -3.10
CA VAL A 142 -10.25 3.95 -2.62
C VAL A 142 -9.60 4.59 -3.83
N ALA A 143 -9.45 5.92 -3.82
CA ALA A 143 -8.68 6.64 -4.82
C ALA A 143 -7.68 7.59 -4.16
N PHE A 144 -6.55 7.79 -4.82
CA PHE A 144 -5.49 8.72 -4.45
C PHE A 144 -5.08 9.54 -5.68
N ALA A 145 -5.27 10.85 -5.58
CA ALA A 145 -5.16 11.79 -6.69
C ALA A 145 -3.78 12.48 -6.75
N GLU A 146 -3.46 13.05 -7.92
CA GLU A 146 -2.21 13.80 -8.15
C GLU A 146 -2.06 15.01 -7.21
N ASP A 147 -3.15 15.58 -6.72
CA ASP A 147 -3.11 16.72 -5.78
C ASP A 147 -2.82 16.29 -4.34
N GLY A 148 -2.51 15.01 -4.12
CA GLY A 148 -2.24 14.42 -2.81
C GLY A 148 -3.49 14.16 -1.96
N SER A 149 -4.69 14.34 -2.52
CA SER A 149 -5.94 14.02 -1.83
C SER A 149 -6.33 12.54 -1.97
N SER A 150 -7.09 12.06 -0.99
CA SER A 150 -7.61 10.69 -0.96
C SER A 150 -9.12 10.69 -0.76
N ILE A 151 -9.79 9.69 -1.35
CA ILE A 151 -11.20 9.41 -1.10
C ILE A 151 -11.41 7.93 -0.83
N VAL A 152 -12.31 7.62 0.11
CA VAL A 152 -12.77 6.27 0.43
C VAL A 152 -14.28 6.25 0.32
N LEU A 153 -14.84 5.39 -0.53
CA LEU A 153 -16.27 5.22 -0.74
C LEU A 153 -16.71 3.87 -0.21
N LEU A 154 -17.74 3.84 0.63
CA LEU A 154 -18.30 2.61 1.16
C LEU A 154 -19.60 2.23 0.47
N SER A 155 -19.61 1.10 -0.24
CA SER A 155 -20.82 0.56 -0.85
C SER A 155 -21.63 -0.27 0.16
N GLU A 156 -20.97 -1.21 0.83
CA GLU A 156 -21.60 -2.13 1.79
C GLU A 156 -20.62 -2.50 2.92
N GLY A 157 -21.12 -2.59 4.16
CA GLY A 157 -20.35 -3.03 5.33
C GLY A 157 -20.02 -1.86 6.25
N ALA A 158 -18.83 -1.90 6.85
CA ALA A 158 -18.27 -0.82 7.66
C ALA A 158 -16.79 -0.66 7.32
N VAL A 159 -16.31 0.59 7.39
CA VAL A 159 -14.90 0.95 7.20
C VAL A 159 -14.48 1.85 8.35
N ASP A 160 -13.42 1.46 9.05
CA ASP A 160 -12.75 2.34 9.99
C ASP A 160 -11.67 3.12 9.22
N ILE A 161 -11.83 4.44 9.17
CA ILE A 161 -10.90 5.38 8.56
C ILE A 161 -9.96 5.88 9.64
N ILE A 162 -8.66 5.76 9.40
CA ILE A 162 -7.61 6.18 10.33
C ILE A 162 -6.70 7.17 9.59
N THR A 163 -6.62 8.39 10.11
CA THR A 163 -5.62 9.39 9.72
C THR A 163 -4.58 9.54 10.83
N ASP A 164 -3.66 10.47 10.69
CA ASP A 164 -2.73 10.82 11.79
C ASP A 164 -3.41 11.63 12.90
N GLU A 165 -4.54 12.27 12.60
CA GLU A 165 -5.26 13.17 13.50
C GLU A 165 -6.43 12.48 14.19
N ASP A 166 -7.14 11.61 13.46
CA ASP A 166 -8.44 11.10 13.88
C ASP A 166 -8.72 9.67 13.38
N LYS A 167 -9.71 9.05 14.05
CA LYS A 167 -10.34 7.80 13.63
C LYS A 167 -11.83 8.08 13.41
N LYS A 168 -12.35 7.72 12.24
CA LYS A 168 -13.76 7.89 11.87
C LYS A 168 -14.32 6.59 11.32
N ASN A 169 -15.63 6.38 11.48
CA ASN A 169 -16.30 5.24 10.89
C ASN A 169 -17.14 5.72 9.72
N LEU A 170 -17.06 5.00 8.60
CA LEU A 170 -17.85 5.26 7.42
C LEU A 170 -19.05 4.32 7.38
N SER A 171 -20.24 4.85 7.07
CA SER A 171 -21.46 4.06 6.87
C SER A 171 -21.72 3.81 5.38
N PRO A 172 -22.54 2.80 5.01
CA PRO A 172 -22.92 2.57 3.62
C PRO A 172 -23.44 3.83 2.91
N LYS A 173 -23.02 4.03 1.67
CA LYS A 173 -23.32 5.19 0.80
C LYS A 173 -22.70 6.51 1.28
N GLU A 174 -21.68 6.44 2.13
CA GLU A 174 -20.87 7.59 2.52
C GLU A 174 -19.51 7.55 1.83
N ALA A 175 -18.92 8.72 1.67
CA ALA A 175 -17.55 8.89 1.21
C ALA A 175 -16.77 9.75 2.21
N PHE A 176 -15.56 9.32 2.54
CA PHE A 176 -14.59 10.11 3.29
C PHE A 176 -13.59 10.73 2.32
N ILE A 177 -13.35 12.04 2.44
CA ILE A 177 -12.37 12.77 1.64
C ILE A 177 -11.35 13.41 2.59
N LYS A 178 -10.06 13.25 2.31
CA LYS A 178 -8.96 13.96 2.97
C LYS A 178 -8.12 14.67 1.90
N THR A 179 -8.10 15.99 1.95
CA THR A 179 -7.25 16.85 1.12
C THR A 179 -5.94 17.15 1.82
N MET A 180 -4.95 17.66 1.08
CA MET A 180 -3.64 18.04 1.63
C MET A 180 -3.68 19.22 2.59
N ASP A 181 -4.66 20.13 2.46
CA ASP A 181 -4.87 21.25 3.39
C ASP A 181 -5.59 20.83 4.70
N ASP A 182 -5.44 19.56 5.06
CA ASP A 182 -5.99 18.86 6.22
C ASP A 182 -7.51 18.88 6.41
N LYS A 183 -8.28 19.34 5.44
CA LYS A 183 -9.75 19.28 5.49
C LYS A 183 -10.23 17.86 5.24
N SER A 184 -10.48 17.12 6.32
CA SER A 184 -11.21 15.87 6.25
C SER A 184 -12.72 16.09 6.33
N LYS A 185 -13.50 15.40 5.51
CA LYS A 185 -14.98 15.44 5.57
C LYS A 185 -15.60 14.11 5.20
N ILE A 186 -16.78 13.85 5.76
CA ILE A 186 -17.66 12.75 5.36
C ILE A 186 -18.85 13.36 4.62
N ILE A 187 -19.17 12.82 3.45
CA ILE A 187 -20.29 13.24 2.62
C ILE A 187 -21.15 12.03 2.22
N LYS A 188 -22.40 12.28 1.81
CA LYS A 188 -23.17 11.27 1.08
C LYS A 188 -22.64 11.15 -0.35
N GLN A 189 -22.56 9.93 -0.84
CA GLN A 189 -22.09 9.66 -2.20
C GLN A 189 -22.98 10.33 -3.23
N ASN A 190 -22.35 10.95 -4.21
CA ASN A 190 -22.94 11.63 -5.36
C ASN A 190 -21.97 11.55 -6.56
N SER A 191 -22.28 12.23 -7.66
CA SER A 191 -21.41 12.24 -8.85
C SER A 191 -20.00 12.77 -8.56
N GLU A 192 -19.84 13.77 -7.70
CA GLU A 192 -18.53 14.35 -7.36
C GLU A 192 -17.65 13.42 -6.52
N SER A 193 -18.25 12.42 -5.87
CA SER A 193 -17.50 11.39 -5.15
C SER A 193 -17.08 10.22 -6.04
N ASP A 194 -17.58 10.12 -7.27
CA ASP A 194 -17.15 9.07 -8.20
C ASP A 194 -15.61 9.08 -8.33
N PRO A 195 -14.92 7.93 -8.12
CA PRO A 195 -13.46 7.89 -8.14
C PRO A 195 -12.83 8.49 -9.40
N ARG A 196 -13.45 8.34 -10.57
CA ARG A 196 -12.91 8.89 -11.82
C ARG A 196 -13.06 10.40 -11.87
N ILE A 197 -14.23 10.92 -11.48
CA ILE A 197 -14.46 12.37 -11.41
C ILE A 197 -13.51 13.00 -10.39
N PHE A 198 -13.34 12.36 -9.23
CA PHE A 198 -12.40 12.77 -8.20
C PHE A 198 -10.95 12.83 -8.70
N LEU A 199 -10.48 11.76 -9.36
CA LEU A 199 -9.12 11.71 -9.91
C LEU A 199 -8.89 12.75 -11.00
N ASN A 200 -9.85 12.90 -11.94
CA ASN A 200 -9.75 13.90 -13.00
C ASN A 200 -9.65 15.32 -12.45
N ARG A 201 -10.42 15.64 -11.40
CA ARG A 201 -10.35 16.93 -10.73
C ARG A 201 -8.99 17.16 -10.06
N GLY A 202 -8.45 16.13 -9.38
CA GLY A 202 -7.13 16.23 -8.77
C GLY A 202 -6.02 16.43 -9.81
N GLU A 203 -6.13 15.77 -10.97
CA GLU A 203 -5.25 15.98 -12.13
C GLU A 203 -5.35 17.41 -12.69
N GLU A 204 -6.57 17.92 -12.90
CA GLU A 204 -6.81 19.29 -13.37
C GLU A 204 -6.21 20.33 -12.41
N ILE A 205 -6.42 20.19 -11.11
CA ILE A 205 -5.86 21.08 -10.09
C ILE A 205 -4.33 21.02 -10.11
N SER A 206 -3.76 19.81 -10.14
CA SER A 206 -2.31 19.59 -10.12
C SER A 206 -1.61 20.15 -11.35
N ARG A 207 -2.29 20.17 -12.50
CA ARG A 207 -1.74 20.66 -13.77
C ARG A 207 -1.98 22.14 -14.01
N ALA A 208 -3.02 22.71 -13.42
CA ALA A 208 -3.25 24.15 -13.46
C ALA A 208 -2.13 24.93 -12.75
N ASP A 209 -1.62 24.42 -11.63
CA ASP A 209 -0.48 24.97 -10.90
C ASP A 209 0.43 23.86 -10.37
N SER A 210 1.24 23.29 -11.27
CA SER A 210 2.14 22.19 -10.94
C SER A 210 3.25 22.59 -9.96
N VAL A 211 3.68 23.86 -9.97
CA VAL A 211 4.72 24.32 -9.04
C VAL A 211 4.17 24.35 -7.62
N SER A 212 3.01 24.97 -7.40
CA SER A 212 2.36 24.98 -6.08
C SER A 212 2.05 23.56 -5.60
N THR A 213 1.58 22.68 -6.51
CA THR A 213 1.30 21.29 -6.17
C THR A 213 2.58 20.55 -5.73
N ILE A 214 3.67 20.69 -6.49
CA ILE A 214 4.98 20.11 -6.13
C ILE A 214 5.45 20.64 -4.77
N GLU A 215 5.29 21.93 -4.49
CA GLU A 215 5.65 22.53 -3.21
C GLU A 215 4.85 21.93 -2.05
N ASN A 216 3.54 21.77 -2.20
CA ASN A 216 2.68 21.15 -1.20
C ASN A 216 3.10 19.68 -0.94
N LEU A 217 3.35 18.91 -1.99
CA LEU A 217 3.82 17.52 -1.90
C LEU A 217 5.20 17.42 -1.21
N ILE A 218 6.12 18.34 -1.51
CA ILE A 218 7.43 18.41 -0.85
C ILE A 218 7.27 18.74 0.64
N ASN A 219 6.43 19.71 0.99
CA ASN A 219 6.18 20.06 2.40
C ASN A 219 5.59 18.85 3.15
N ALA A 220 4.69 18.10 2.53
CA ALA A 220 4.18 16.85 3.12
C ALA A 220 5.28 15.79 3.27
N MET A 221 6.18 15.65 2.31
CA MET A 221 7.34 14.75 2.42
C MET A 221 8.31 15.16 3.53
N GLU A 222 8.49 16.46 3.80
CA GLU A 222 9.32 16.96 4.90
C GLU A 222 8.75 16.54 6.26
N ASN A 223 7.42 16.62 6.41
CA ASN A 223 6.73 16.26 7.64
C ASN A 223 6.88 14.77 7.99
N ILE A 224 6.97 13.87 7.00
CA ILE A 224 7.24 12.43 7.23
C ILE A 224 8.54 12.23 8.04
N SER A 225 9.59 12.97 7.69
CA SER A 225 10.92 12.82 8.31
C SER A 225 10.99 13.38 9.73
N GLN A 226 10.24 14.44 10.03
CA GLN A 226 10.31 15.14 11.32
C GLN A 226 9.61 14.34 12.44
N GLU A 227 8.58 13.57 12.10
CA GLU A 227 7.86 12.74 13.07
C GLU A 227 8.71 11.57 13.62
N ASP A 228 9.80 11.19 12.95
CA ASP A 228 10.64 10.01 13.23
C ASP A 228 11.29 10.03 14.64
N VAL A 229 11.82 11.18 15.08
CA VAL A 229 12.65 11.27 16.30
C VAL A 229 11.84 11.01 17.58
N ASN A 230 10.62 11.51 17.62
CA ASN A 230 9.75 11.41 18.80
C ASN A 230 9.05 10.05 18.88
N LEU A 231 8.73 9.43 17.74
CA LEU A 231 8.02 8.15 17.68
C LEU A 231 8.92 6.95 17.97
N ILE A 232 10.16 6.94 17.45
CA ILE A 232 11.10 5.82 17.70
C ILE A 232 11.53 5.75 19.16
N SER A 233 11.67 6.89 19.84
CA SER A 233 12.02 6.92 21.26
C SER A 233 10.88 6.37 22.12
N ALA A 234 9.62 6.71 21.81
CA ALA A 234 8.44 6.16 22.47
C ALA A 234 8.28 4.63 22.25
N LEU A 235 8.59 4.15 21.05
CA LEU A 235 8.50 2.73 20.69
C LEU A 235 9.29 1.82 21.64
N ASN A 236 10.45 2.22 22.13
CA ASN A 236 11.28 1.34 22.96
C ASN A 236 10.69 1.04 24.36
N ASN A 237 9.68 1.81 24.78
CA ASN A 237 9.18 1.80 26.16
C ASN A 237 7.80 1.15 26.33
N GLU A 238 7.05 0.89 25.26
CA GLU A 238 5.67 0.37 25.35
C GLU A 238 5.47 -0.93 24.55
N TYR A 239 5.19 -2.03 25.27
CA TYR A 239 5.00 -3.38 24.70
C TYR A 239 3.52 -3.76 24.67
N ASN A 240 2.72 -3.01 23.91
CA ASN A 240 1.28 -3.22 23.75
C ASN A 240 0.94 -3.54 22.29
N GLU A 241 0.17 -4.59 22.04
CA GLU A 241 -0.27 -5.00 20.69
C GLU A 241 -0.98 -3.88 19.94
N LYS A 242 -1.85 -3.13 20.60
CA LYS A 242 -2.57 -2.01 19.98
C LYS A 242 -1.60 -0.94 19.48
N TYR A 243 -0.63 -0.59 20.32
CA TYR A 243 0.39 0.42 19.98
C TYR A 243 1.27 -0.04 18.81
N ILE A 244 1.73 -1.29 18.81
CA ILE A 244 2.51 -1.85 17.70
C ILE A 244 1.70 -1.81 16.40
N ASN A 245 0.41 -2.14 16.44
CA ASN A 245 -0.48 -2.09 15.27
C ASN A 245 -0.69 -0.65 14.76
N ASP A 246 -0.91 0.32 15.67
CA ASP A 246 -1.06 1.73 15.31
C ASP A 246 0.22 2.27 14.63
N MET A 247 1.40 1.87 15.13
CA MET A 247 2.69 2.21 14.53
C MET A 247 2.93 1.53 13.18
N GLU A 248 2.50 0.28 13.03
CA GLU A 248 2.56 -0.44 11.76
C GLU A 248 1.69 0.24 10.68
N MET A 249 0.45 0.62 11.01
CA MET A 249 -0.41 1.37 10.08
C MET A 249 0.19 2.72 9.70
N LYS A 250 0.76 3.44 10.69
CA LYS A 250 1.46 4.71 10.42
C LYS A 250 2.65 4.51 9.49
N ARG A 251 3.44 3.45 9.69
CA ARG A 251 4.56 3.11 8.79
C ARG A 251 4.08 2.89 7.36
N TYR A 252 2.97 2.17 7.15
CA TYR A 252 2.43 1.96 5.81
C TYR A 252 1.93 3.24 5.17
N ARG A 253 1.32 4.16 5.91
CA ARG A 253 0.99 5.50 5.41
C ARG A 253 2.24 6.29 5.04
N MET A 254 3.28 6.28 5.87
CA MET A 254 4.56 6.94 5.54
C MET A 254 5.18 6.36 4.26
N LEU A 255 5.11 5.04 4.06
CA LEU A 255 5.55 4.39 2.83
C LEU A 255 4.71 4.83 1.63
N ALA A 256 3.39 4.81 1.76
CA ALA A 256 2.47 5.25 0.70
C ALA A 256 2.68 6.73 0.35
N ALA A 257 2.89 7.58 1.35
CA ALA A 257 3.18 9.00 1.18
C ALA A 257 4.52 9.24 0.50
N ASN A 258 5.58 8.58 0.97
CA ASN A 258 6.92 8.76 0.40
C ASN A 258 6.97 8.33 -1.08
N GLU A 259 6.38 7.19 -1.40
CA GLU A 259 6.35 6.63 -2.76
C GLU A 259 5.36 7.37 -3.67
N GLY A 260 4.13 7.61 -3.19
CA GLY A 260 3.08 8.27 -3.95
C GLY A 260 3.42 9.72 -4.27
N TYR A 261 3.78 10.52 -3.26
CA TYR A 261 4.14 11.93 -3.47
C TYR A 261 5.37 12.07 -4.36
N TYR A 262 6.41 11.24 -4.17
CA TYR A 262 7.59 11.28 -5.02
C TYR A 262 7.28 10.93 -6.47
N ASN A 263 6.50 9.87 -6.71
CA ASN A 263 6.07 9.48 -8.05
C ASN A 263 5.29 10.60 -8.75
N THR A 264 4.36 11.25 -8.03
CA THR A 264 3.60 12.38 -8.56
C THR A 264 4.49 13.59 -8.86
N ILE A 265 5.41 13.96 -7.98
CA ILE A 265 6.36 15.05 -8.23
C ILE A 265 7.17 14.76 -9.50
N VAL A 266 7.71 13.54 -9.64
CA VAL A 266 8.48 13.15 -10.84
C VAL A 266 7.60 13.21 -12.09
N LYS A 267 6.33 12.79 -12.01
CA LYS A 267 5.36 12.91 -13.11
C LYS A 267 5.17 14.37 -13.52
N LEU A 268 4.81 15.24 -12.58
CA LEU A 268 4.58 16.67 -12.84
C LEU A 268 5.82 17.37 -13.42
N ILE A 269 7.01 17.03 -12.93
CA ILE A 269 8.27 17.58 -13.46
C ILE A 269 8.51 17.18 -14.92
N ASN A 270 8.10 15.98 -15.32
CA ASN A 270 8.31 15.47 -16.67
C ASN A 270 7.22 15.91 -17.66
N LEU A 271 6.10 16.47 -17.18
CA LEU A 271 5.01 16.94 -18.04
C LEU A 271 5.29 18.29 -18.71
N ASP A 272 6.16 19.13 -18.13
CA ASP A 272 6.50 20.45 -18.66
C ASP A 272 8.02 20.57 -18.92
N PRO A 273 8.51 20.07 -20.08
CA PRO A 273 9.94 20.09 -20.40
C PRO A 273 10.54 21.50 -20.49
N GLU A 274 9.72 22.51 -20.75
CA GLU A 274 10.15 23.91 -20.87
C GLU A 274 10.55 24.48 -19.51
N LYS A 275 9.90 24.03 -18.43
CA LYS A 275 10.23 24.41 -17.04
C LYS A 275 11.32 23.55 -16.41
N LYS A 276 12.01 22.70 -17.17
CA LYS A 276 13.03 21.78 -16.64
C LYS A 276 14.11 22.44 -15.77
N VAL A 277 14.55 23.66 -16.13
CA VAL A 277 15.54 24.42 -15.35
C VAL A 277 14.94 24.86 -14.00
N GLU A 278 13.73 25.41 -14.02
CA GLU A 278 12.96 25.81 -12.83
C GLU A 278 12.62 24.60 -11.94
N MET A 279 12.35 23.45 -12.53
CA MET A 279 11.98 22.20 -11.85
C MET A 279 13.17 21.43 -11.27
N THR A 280 14.40 21.77 -11.65
CA THR A 280 15.62 21.06 -11.20
C THR A 280 15.84 21.12 -9.69
N PRO A 281 15.68 22.26 -8.99
CA PRO A 281 15.75 22.32 -7.53
C PRO A 281 14.72 21.41 -6.85
N TYR A 282 13.48 21.39 -7.35
CA TYR A 282 12.41 20.54 -6.83
C TYR A 282 12.73 19.06 -7.00
N ALA A 283 13.22 18.63 -8.17
CA ALA A 283 13.65 17.25 -8.41
C ALA A 283 14.77 16.80 -7.44
N ARG A 284 15.75 17.68 -7.18
CA ARG A 284 16.85 17.38 -6.25
C ARG A 284 16.34 17.29 -4.81
N LYS A 285 15.48 18.22 -4.41
CA LYS A 285 14.90 18.27 -3.06
C LYS A 285 14.03 17.05 -2.80
N SER A 286 13.12 16.70 -3.73
CA SER A 286 12.25 15.54 -3.60
C SER A 286 13.02 14.23 -3.55
N LEU A 287 14.09 14.06 -4.34
CA LEU A 287 14.96 12.89 -4.29
C LEU A 287 15.71 12.77 -2.95
N ALA A 288 16.22 13.89 -2.42
CA ALA A 288 16.90 13.91 -1.13
C ALA A 288 15.93 13.52 0.01
N LEU A 289 14.71 14.08 0.00
CA LEU A 289 13.66 13.75 0.95
C LEU A 289 13.23 12.29 0.83
N TYR A 290 13.03 11.79 -0.39
CA TYR A 290 12.70 10.39 -0.64
C TYR A 290 13.70 9.43 0.03
N GLY A 291 14.99 9.69 -0.15
CA GLY A 291 16.05 8.89 0.47
C GLY A 291 16.11 9.05 2.00
N ALA A 292 15.85 10.24 2.54
CA ALA A 292 15.79 10.46 3.99
C ALA A 292 14.59 9.73 4.63
N ASN A 293 13.41 9.87 4.04
CA ASN A 293 12.19 9.20 4.45
C ASN A 293 12.33 7.68 4.38
N GLN A 294 12.95 7.14 3.32
CA GLN A 294 13.19 5.71 3.24
C GLN A 294 14.04 5.19 4.40
N ARG A 295 15.05 5.95 4.83
CA ARG A 295 15.86 5.59 6.01
C ARG A 295 15.03 5.62 7.31
N ALA A 296 14.20 6.65 7.49
CA ALA A 296 13.30 6.77 8.64
C ALA A 296 12.30 5.60 8.69
N ILE A 297 11.62 5.31 7.57
CA ILE A 297 10.67 4.20 7.43
C ILE A 297 11.33 2.85 7.75
N ASN A 298 12.57 2.62 7.27
CA ASN A 298 13.30 1.39 7.55
C ASN A 298 13.68 1.26 9.03
N LYS A 299 14.05 2.37 9.67
CA LYS A 299 14.37 2.42 11.11
C LYS A 299 13.13 2.16 11.97
N MET A 300 12.00 2.76 11.61
CA MET A 300 10.69 2.50 12.23
C MET A 300 10.28 1.04 12.06
N ASN A 301 10.44 0.46 10.87
CA ASN A 301 10.17 -0.96 10.61
C ASN A 301 10.98 -1.87 11.54
N SER A 302 12.28 -1.59 11.67
CA SER A 302 13.18 -2.36 12.54
C SER A 302 12.75 -2.29 14.02
N ALA A 303 12.30 -1.12 14.49
CA ALA A 303 11.78 -0.95 15.83
C ALA A 303 10.46 -1.72 16.06
N ILE A 304 9.53 -1.65 15.10
CA ILE A 304 8.25 -2.39 15.14
C ILE A 304 8.49 -3.90 15.21
N VAL A 305 9.35 -4.44 14.33
CA VAL A 305 9.70 -5.87 14.31
C VAL A 305 10.29 -6.31 15.65
N LYS A 306 11.25 -5.56 16.19
CA LYS A 306 11.87 -5.87 17.49
C LYS A 306 10.85 -5.89 18.63
N ASN A 307 9.94 -4.90 18.67
CA ASN A 307 8.91 -4.83 19.68
C ASN A 307 7.87 -5.95 19.55
N ARG A 308 7.50 -6.31 18.32
CA ARG A 308 6.62 -7.45 18.04
C ARG A 308 7.24 -8.75 18.56
N GLU A 309 8.50 -9.02 18.21
CA GLU A 309 9.19 -10.23 18.66
C GLU A 309 9.27 -10.31 20.20
N LYS A 310 9.50 -9.18 20.87
CA LYS A 310 9.47 -9.11 22.33
C LYS A 310 8.07 -9.33 22.91
N PHE A 311 7.04 -8.74 22.32
CA PHE A 311 5.65 -8.93 22.72
C PHE A 311 5.24 -10.41 22.58
N ASP A 312 5.52 -11.04 21.44
CA ASP A 312 5.19 -12.43 21.18
C ASP A 312 5.90 -13.37 22.15
N LYS A 313 7.15 -13.07 22.51
CA LYS A 313 7.89 -13.81 23.54
C LYS A 313 7.22 -13.69 24.92
N ILE A 314 6.86 -12.49 25.34
CA ILE A 314 6.17 -12.26 26.62
C ILE A 314 4.84 -13.00 26.65
N ARG A 315 4.06 -12.92 25.57
CA ARG A 315 2.78 -13.62 25.43
C ARG A 315 2.94 -15.13 25.53
N LYS A 316 3.90 -15.70 24.79
CA LYS A 316 4.19 -17.14 24.83
C LYS A 316 4.61 -17.61 26.23
N ASP A 317 5.44 -16.84 26.91
CA ASP A 317 5.88 -17.15 28.28
C ASP A 317 4.71 -17.08 29.28
N PHE A 318 3.79 -16.13 29.09
CA PHE A 318 2.55 -16.02 29.88
C PHE A 318 1.61 -17.19 29.63
N ASP A 319 1.34 -17.52 28.36
CA ASP A 319 0.47 -18.64 27.98
C ASP A 319 1.00 -19.97 28.50
N LYS A 320 2.33 -20.16 28.47
CA LYS A 320 2.98 -21.35 29.04
C LYS A 320 2.79 -21.45 30.56
N LYS A 321 2.88 -20.32 31.28
CA LYS A 321 2.68 -20.28 32.73
C LYS A 321 1.22 -20.57 33.12
N ILE A 322 0.25 -20.03 32.38
CA ILE A 322 -1.17 -20.33 32.60
C ILE A 322 -1.47 -21.79 32.23
N GLY A 323 -1.01 -22.27 31.08
CA GLY A 323 -1.22 -23.65 30.65
C GLY A 323 -0.67 -24.67 31.64
N ALA A 324 0.48 -24.39 32.26
CA ALA A 324 1.06 -25.22 33.32
C ALA A 324 0.29 -25.16 34.66
N SER A 325 -0.46 -24.09 34.91
CA SER A 325 -1.25 -23.89 36.14
C SER A 325 -2.63 -24.53 36.11
N ILE A 326 -3.15 -24.86 34.93
CA ILE A 326 -4.46 -25.52 34.74
C ILE A 326 -4.33 -27.06 34.74
N SER A 327 -3.10 -27.57 34.58
CA SER A 327 -2.78 -29.01 34.53
C SER A 327 -2.32 -29.62 35.87
N ASN A 328 -2.44 -28.89 36.99
CA ASN A 328 -2.20 -29.36 38.36
C ASN A 328 -3.47 -29.20 39.20
#